data_AF-A0AAD7ZLB3-F1
#
_entry.id   AF-A0AAD7ZLB3-F1
#
_cell.length_a   1.000
_cell.length_b   1.000
_cell.length_c   1.000
_cell.angle_alpha   90.00
_cell.angle_beta   90.00
_cell.angle_gamma   90.00
#
_symmetry.space_group_name_H-M   'P 1'
#
loop_
_entity.id
_entity.type
_entity.pdbx_description
1 polymer ?
#
loop_
_entity_poly.entity_id
_entity_poly.type
_entity_poly.pdbx_seq_one_letter_code
_entity_poly.pdbx_strand_id
1 'polypeptide(L)'
;MLVIISALVINSFAEYSAEDCWSLGLNKANLLCSSCETLPTFDLGILKEHCNQCCHRDESGYAIKKYAQARLEVCTCKFGAYPQIQAFVKSDRPAKFPNLQIKYVRGLDPIIKLMDKDGNVQDVLAIDKWNTDSVEEFLKTHLISENEENADDYLETNMI
;
A
#
# COMPACT_ATOMS: atom_id res chain seq x y z
N MET A 1 -6.70 46.96 49.51
CA MET A 1 -6.69 46.76 48.04
C MET A 1 -5.86 45.51 47.78
N LEU A 2 -6.50 44.37 47.60
CA LEU A 2 -5.85 43.05 47.43
C LEU A 2 -5.58 42.84 45.93
N VAL A 3 -4.31 42.77 45.54
CA VAL A 3 -3.91 42.51 44.15
C VAL A 3 -3.75 41.00 44.00
N ILE A 4 -4.69 40.38 43.30
CA ILE A 4 -4.66 38.94 42.99
C ILE A 4 -3.73 38.76 41.79
N ILE A 5 -2.57 38.16 42.02
CA ILE A 5 -1.62 37.80 40.96
C ILE A 5 -2.13 36.51 40.31
N SER A 6 -2.81 36.66 39.16
CA SER A 6 -3.16 35.55 38.29
C SER A 6 -1.89 35.05 37.59
N ALA A 7 -1.45 33.83 37.93
CA ALA A 7 -0.40 33.13 37.21
C ALA A 7 -0.98 32.56 35.91
N LEU A 8 -0.55 33.10 34.77
CA LEU A 8 -0.79 32.51 33.45
C LEU A 8 0.14 31.30 33.29
N VAL A 9 -0.43 30.10 33.37
CA VAL A 9 0.29 28.85 33.08
C VAL A 9 0.38 28.70 31.56
N ILE A 10 1.56 28.93 31.00
CA ILE A 10 1.82 28.78 29.57
C ILE A 10 2.03 27.28 29.32
N ASN A 11 1.07 26.61 28.67
CA ASN A 11 1.26 25.23 28.21
C ASN A 11 2.22 25.24 27.01
N SER A 12 3.47 24.84 27.23
CA SER A 12 4.43 24.58 26.16
C SER A 12 4.20 23.17 25.62
N PHE A 13 3.69 23.05 24.39
CA PHE A 13 3.77 21.81 23.63
C PHE A 13 5.22 21.62 23.20
N ALA A 14 6.00 20.86 23.97
CA ALA A 14 7.32 20.44 23.57
C ALA A 14 7.18 19.27 22.60
N GLU A 15 7.47 19.48 21.33
CA GLU A 15 7.64 18.39 20.37
C GLU A 15 9.00 17.73 20.61
N TYR A 16 9.06 16.40 20.58
CA TYR A 16 10.32 15.66 20.70
C TYR A 16 11.28 16.07 19.58
N SER A 17 12.55 16.34 19.88
CA SER A 17 13.56 16.57 18.85
C SER A 17 13.91 15.26 18.13
N ALA A 18 14.63 15.34 17.00
CA ALA A 18 15.13 14.14 16.33
C ALA A 18 16.10 13.34 17.22
N GLU A 19 16.83 14.03 18.11
CA GLU A 19 17.84 13.47 19.01
C GLU A 19 17.20 12.68 20.16
N ASP A 20 16.07 13.19 20.67
CA ASP A 20 15.28 12.53 21.71
C ASP A 20 14.65 11.23 21.18
N CYS A 21 14.10 11.30 19.95
CA CYS A 21 13.58 10.11 19.27
C CYS A 21 14.68 9.07 19.04
N TRP A 22 15.88 9.51 18.61
CA TRP A 22 17.00 8.62 18.37
C TRP A 22 17.48 7.93 19.66
N SER A 23 17.45 8.64 20.79
CA SER A 23 17.77 8.09 22.12
C SER A 23 16.80 7.00 22.58
N LEU A 24 15.57 7.00 22.05
CA LEU A 24 14.56 5.96 22.25
C LEU A 24 14.63 4.86 21.18
N GLY A 25 15.60 4.91 20.26
CA GLY A 25 15.75 3.98 19.14
C GLY A 25 14.81 4.25 17.96
N LEU A 26 14.15 5.41 17.93
CA LEU A 26 13.16 5.79 16.92
C LEU A 26 13.78 6.72 15.87
N ASN A 27 13.75 6.32 14.60
CA ASN A 27 14.25 7.17 13.51
C ASN A 27 13.17 8.17 13.07
N LYS A 28 13.15 9.35 13.70
CA LYS A 28 12.16 10.40 13.42
C LYS A 28 11.98 10.62 11.91
N ALA A 29 13.05 10.73 11.12
CA ALA A 29 13.00 11.05 9.69
C ALA A 29 12.22 10.04 8.82
N ASN A 30 12.19 8.77 9.20
CA ASN A 30 11.57 7.70 8.40
C ASN A 30 10.45 6.95 9.13
N LEU A 31 10.15 7.32 10.37
CA LEU A 31 9.16 6.63 11.20
C LEU A 31 7.75 7.09 10.82
N LEU A 32 6.93 6.14 10.36
CA LEU A 32 5.53 6.36 10.01
C LEU A 32 4.60 5.98 11.17
N CYS A 33 3.55 6.75 11.41
CA CYS A 33 2.65 6.51 12.55
C CYS A 33 1.89 5.18 12.44
N SER A 34 1.67 4.67 11.23
CA SER A 34 1.18 3.31 10.97
C SER A 34 2.02 2.21 11.65
N SER A 35 3.34 2.39 11.74
CA SER A 35 4.22 1.44 12.44
C SER A 35 3.99 1.45 13.95
N CYS A 36 3.64 2.60 14.53
CA CYS A 36 3.34 2.73 15.96
C CYS A 36 2.10 1.95 16.39
N GLU A 37 1.12 1.78 15.49
CA GLU A 37 -0.10 0.99 15.76
C GLU A 37 0.16 -0.51 15.85
N THR A 38 1.22 -1.02 15.21
CA THR A 38 1.60 -2.44 15.28
C THR A 38 2.45 -2.80 16.49
N LEU A 39 3.04 -1.83 17.20
CA LEU A 39 3.90 -2.10 18.37
C LEU A 39 3.25 -2.97 19.46
N PRO A 40 1.94 -2.83 19.78
CA PRO A 40 1.28 -3.68 20.77
C PRO A 40 1.24 -5.17 20.40
N THR A 41 1.30 -5.53 19.11
CA THR A 41 1.29 -6.95 18.69
C THR A 41 2.60 -7.67 19.00
N PHE A 42 3.64 -6.91 19.35
CA PHE A 42 4.98 -7.42 19.68
C PHE A 42 5.36 -7.16 21.15
N ASP A 43 4.36 -6.92 22.02
CA ASP A 43 4.57 -6.54 23.43
C ASP A 43 5.37 -5.23 23.64
N LEU A 44 5.49 -4.41 22.59
CA LEU A 44 6.18 -3.10 22.62
C LEU A 44 5.21 -1.93 22.84
N GLY A 45 4.04 -2.19 23.41
CA GLY A 45 2.99 -1.18 23.64
C GLY A 45 3.46 0.02 24.46
N ILE A 46 4.47 -0.17 25.32
CA ILE A 46 5.10 0.91 26.11
C ILE A 46 5.80 1.96 25.24
N LEU A 47 6.31 1.59 24.06
CA LEU A 47 6.91 2.54 23.12
C LEU A 47 5.86 3.29 22.28
N LYS A 48 4.59 2.87 22.28
CA LYS A 48 3.56 3.44 21.40
C LYS A 48 3.39 4.94 21.59
N GLU A 49 3.38 5.41 22.84
CA GLU A 49 3.22 6.83 23.16
C GLU A 49 4.38 7.66 22.61
N HIS A 50 5.62 7.22 22.86
CA HIS A 50 6.82 7.87 22.33
C HIS A 50 6.94 7.77 20.81
N CYS A 51 6.53 6.64 20.22
CA CYS A 51 6.48 6.45 18.78
C CYS A 51 5.55 7.46 18.11
N ASN A 52 4.36 7.69 18.69
CA ASN A 52 3.39 8.65 18.18
C ASN A 52 3.88 10.11 18.23
N GLN A 53 4.83 10.41 19.11
CA GLN A 53 5.47 11.74 19.21
C GLN A 53 6.66 11.89 18.24
N CYS A 54 7.18 10.78 17.72
CA CYS A 54 8.34 10.72 16.85
C CYS A 54 8.01 10.36 15.40
N CYS A 55 6.76 10.01 15.10
CA CYS A 55 6.35 9.59 13.77
C CYS A 55 5.83 10.75 12.93
N HIS A 56 5.95 10.59 11.62
CA HIS A 56 5.25 11.42 10.66
C HIS A 56 3.88 10.80 10.41
N ARG A 57 2.84 11.64 10.47
CA ARG A 57 1.52 11.25 9.96
C ARG A 57 1.74 10.82 8.52
N ASP A 58 1.23 9.66 8.17
CA ASP A 58 1.29 9.18 6.82
C ASP A 58 0.54 10.20 5.92
N GLU A 59 1.26 11.14 5.29
CA GLU A 59 0.71 12.00 4.23
C GLU A 59 0.41 11.07 3.07
N SER A 60 -0.86 10.66 3.01
CA SER A 60 -1.28 9.34 2.54
C SER A 60 -0.59 8.23 3.33
N GLY A 61 -1.37 7.49 4.12
CA GLY A 61 -1.07 6.07 4.30
C GLY A 61 -0.64 5.53 2.95
N TYR A 62 0.29 4.58 2.90
CA TYR A 62 0.43 3.74 1.72
C TYR A 62 -0.90 2.98 1.53
N ALA A 63 -1.97 3.68 1.17
CA ALA A 63 -3.19 3.19 0.63
C ALA A 63 -2.71 2.56 -0.65
N ILE A 64 -2.59 1.24 -0.60
CA ILE A 64 -2.10 0.43 -1.69
C ILE A 64 -2.91 0.85 -2.90
N LYS A 65 -2.25 1.49 -3.88
CA LYS A 65 -2.91 2.02 -5.06
C LYS A 65 -3.62 0.86 -5.73
N LYS A 66 -4.95 0.94 -5.73
CA LYS A 66 -5.84 -0.03 -6.37
C LYS A 66 -6.06 0.36 -7.82
N TYR A 67 -6.21 -0.65 -8.67
CA TYR A 67 -6.45 -0.49 -10.10
C TYR A 67 -7.71 -1.23 -10.48
N ALA A 68 -8.51 -0.62 -11.36
CA ALA A 68 -9.74 -1.22 -11.85
C ALA A 68 -9.46 -2.43 -12.74
N GLN A 69 -8.38 -2.37 -13.53
CA GLN A 69 -8.07 -3.42 -14.51
C GLN A 69 -6.57 -3.70 -14.58
N ALA A 70 -6.20 -4.93 -14.95
CA ALA A 70 -4.83 -5.28 -15.31
C ALA A 70 -4.76 -6.08 -16.60
N ARG A 71 -3.65 -5.94 -17.32
CA ARG A 71 -3.31 -6.73 -18.49
C ARG A 71 -1.92 -7.34 -18.34
N LEU A 72 -1.86 -8.67 -18.28
CA LEU A 72 -0.62 -9.44 -18.30
C LEU A 72 -0.24 -9.74 -19.76
N GLU A 73 0.83 -9.11 -20.24
CA GLU A 73 1.37 -9.33 -21.58
C GLU A 73 2.52 -10.34 -21.53
N VAL A 74 2.41 -11.43 -22.30
CA VAL A 74 3.39 -12.53 -22.30
C VAL A 74 3.68 -13.06 -23.71
N CYS A 75 4.87 -13.62 -23.94
CA CYS A 75 5.15 -14.41 -25.14
C CYS A 75 5.15 -15.91 -24.84
N THR A 76 4.38 -16.69 -25.59
CA THR A 76 4.47 -18.16 -25.56
C THR A 76 5.86 -18.65 -25.95
N CYS A 77 6.55 -17.92 -26.83
CA CYS A 77 7.92 -18.20 -27.25
C CYS A 77 8.95 -18.14 -26.11
N LYS A 78 8.67 -17.40 -25.03
CA LYS A 78 9.57 -17.23 -23.88
C LYS A 78 9.17 -18.03 -22.65
N PHE A 79 8.12 -18.85 -22.71
CA PHE A 79 7.68 -19.64 -21.56
C PHE A 79 8.71 -20.64 -21.03
N GLY A 80 9.63 -21.10 -21.88
CA GLY A 80 10.75 -21.93 -21.44
C GLY A 80 11.71 -21.18 -20.50
N ALA A 81 11.88 -19.87 -20.70
CA ALA A 81 12.70 -19.02 -19.82
C ALA A 81 11.95 -18.59 -18.55
N TYR A 82 10.61 -18.53 -18.60
CA TYR A 82 9.76 -18.08 -17.49
C TYR A 82 8.74 -19.15 -17.08
N PRO A 83 9.19 -20.31 -16.56
CA PRO A 83 8.30 -21.44 -16.25
C PRO A 83 7.26 -21.10 -15.17
N GLN A 84 7.60 -20.23 -14.22
CA GLN A 84 6.68 -19.78 -13.16
C GLN A 84 5.54 -18.93 -13.74
N ILE A 85 5.85 -17.99 -14.64
CA ILE A 85 4.82 -17.18 -15.32
C ILE A 85 3.94 -18.07 -16.21
N GLN A 86 4.53 -19.03 -16.92
CA GLN A 86 3.76 -20.02 -17.68
C GLN A 86 2.79 -20.79 -16.77
N ALA A 87 3.25 -21.24 -15.61
CA ALA A 87 2.44 -21.97 -14.65
C ALA A 87 1.26 -21.13 -14.16
N PHE A 88 1.46 -19.84 -13.86
CA PHE A 88 0.38 -18.92 -13.54
C PHE A 88 -0.64 -18.84 -14.68
N VAL A 89 -0.19 -18.51 -15.90
CA VAL A 89 -1.07 -18.31 -17.07
C VAL A 89 -1.88 -19.57 -17.45
N LYS A 90 -1.31 -20.77 -17.26
CA LYS A 90 -1.97 -22.05 -17.59
C LYS A 90 -2.78 -22.66 -16.44
N SER A 91 -2.69 -22.11 -15.23
CA SER A 91 -3.45 -22.58 -14.07
C SER A 91 -4.87 -21.99 -14.02
N ASP A 92 -5.63 -22.35 -12.99
CA ASP A 92 -6.93 -21.77 -12.65
C ASP A 92 -6.81 -20.39 -11.97
N ARG A 93 -5.62 -20.00 -11.50
CA ARG A 93 -5.40 -18.73 -10.77
C ARG A 93 -5.88 -17.48 -11.53
N PRO A 94 -5.63 -17.30 -12.84
CA PRO A 94 -6.09 -16.12 -13.57
C PRO A 94 -7.62 -15.98 -13.55
N ALA A 95 -8.36 -17.10 -13.49
CA ALA A 95 -9.82 -17.08 -13.46
C ALA A 95 -10.40 -16.50 -12.17
N LYS A 96 -9.59 -16.37 -11.10
CA LYS A 96 -9.99 -15.72 -9.85
C LYS A 96 -10.06 -14.19 -9.97
N PHE A 97 -9.51 -13.62 -11.05
CA PHE A 97 -9.40 -12.18 -11.25
C PHE A 97 -10.20 -11.77 -12.49
N PRO A 98 -11.48 -11.36 -12.36
CA PRO A 98 -12.31 -10.98 -13.52
C PRO A 98 -11.74 -9.75 -14.25
N ASN A 99 -11.07 -8.86 -13.50
CA ASN A 99 -10.44 -7.64 -13.99
C ASN A 99 -9.04 -7.86 -14.58
N LEU A 100 -8.60 -9.12 -14.75
CA LEU A 100 -7.31 -9.47 -15.35
C LEU A 100 -7.48 -9.98 -16.79
N GLN A 101 -6.78 -9.36 -17.73
CA GLN A 101 -6.70 -9.80 -19.12
C GLN A 101 -5.32 -10.37 -19.46
N ILE A 102 -5.28 -11.55 -20.08
CA ILE A 102 -4.04 -12.12 -20.62
C ILE A 102 -3.91 -11.77 -22.10
N LYS A 103 -2.80 -11.15 -22.51
CA LYS A 103 -2.52 -10.82 -23.90
C LYS A 103 -1.21 -11.45 -24.35
N TYR A 104 -1.26 -12.17 -25.47
CA TYR A 104 -0.08 -12.80 -26.05
C TYR A 104 0.60 -11.86 -27.04
N VAL A 105 1.82 -11.42 -26.73
CA VAL A 105 2.61 -10.51 -27.56
C VAL A 105 3.96 -11.16 -27.85
N ARG A 106 4.35 -11.20 -29.13
CA ARG A 106 5.60 -11.86 -29.53
C ARG A 106 6.83 -11.09 -29.07
N GLY A 107 7.84 -11.81 -28.60
CA GLY A 107 9.16 -11.27 -28.28
C GLY A 107 9.26 -10.46 -26.98
N LEU A 108 8.14 -10.11 -26.36
CA LEU A 108 8.14 -9.38 -25.09
C LEU A 108 8.47 -10.29 -23.91
N ASP A 109 9.21 -9.75 -22.96
CA ASP A 109 9.32 -10.32 -21.61
C ASP A 109 8.02 -10.10 -20.84
N PRO A 110 7.68 -10.96 -19.88
CA PRO A 110 6.45 -10.85 -19.11
C PRO A 110 6.32 -9.51 -18.38
N ILE A 111 5.23 -8.78 -18.66
CA ILE A 111 4.91 -7.51 -18.00
C ILE A 111 3.43 -7.45 -17.59
N ILE A 112 3.15 -6.75 -16.49
CA ILE A 112 1.79 -6.41 -16.05
C ILE A 112 1.58 -4.92 -16.30
N LYS A 113 0.53 -4.57 -17.03
CA LYS A 113 0.03 -3.21 -17.19
C LYS A 113 -1.18 -3.02 -16.30
N LEU A 114 -1.14 -2.02 -15.44
CA LEU A 114 -2.20 -1.66 -14.51
C LEU A 114 -2.95 -0.47 -15.09
N MET A 115 -4.29 -0.54 -15.09
CA MET A 115 -5.15 0.39 -15.81
C MET A 115 -6.25 0.93 -14.90
N ASP A 116 -6.72 2.14 -15.21
CA ASP A 116 -7.91 2.72 -14.61
C ASP A 116 -9.21 2.13 -15.21
N LYS A 117 -10.36 2.63 -14.74
CA LYS A 117 -11.69 2.24 -15.21
C LYS A 117 -11.95 2.55 -16.69
N ASP A 118 -11.24 3.54 -17.23
CA ASP A 118 -11.34 4.00 -18.61
C ASP A 118 -10.39 3.21 -19.55
N GLY A 119 -9.59 2.30 -18.98
CA GLY A 119 -8.64 1.45 -19.70
C GLY A 119 -7.30 2.15 -20.01
N ASN A 120 -7.03 3.31 -19.40
CA ASN A 120 -5.74 3.98 -19.56
C ASN A 120 -4.69 3.31 -18.69
N VAL A 121 -3.49 3.13 -19.25
CA VAL A 121 -2.36 2.52 -18.54
C VAL A 121 -1.80 3.53 -17.55
N GLN A 122 -1.91 3.20 -16.27
CA GLN A 122 -1.38 4.00 -15.17
C GLN A 122 0.04 3.58 -14.82
N ASP A 123 0.30 2.27 -14.78
CA ASP A 123 1.59 1.72 -14.35
C ASP A 123 1.96 0.45 -15.13
N VAL A 124 3.26 0.19 -15.30
CA VAL A 124 3.79 -0.98 -16.01
C VAL A 124 4.91 -1.61 -15.18
N LEU A 125 4.78 -2.91 -14.91
CA LEU A 125 5.72 -3.66 -14.09
C LEU A 125 6.28 -4.85 -14.86
N ALA A 126 7.60 -5.03 -14.79
CA ALA A 126 8.28 -6.23 -15.27
C ALA A 126 8.18 -7.32 -14.21
N ILE A 127 7.76 -8.52 -14.61
CA ILE A 127 7.56 -9.67 -13.72
C ILE A 127 8.42 -10.88 -14.10
N ASP A 128 9.49 -10.65 -14.87
CA ASP A 128 10.39 -11.69 -15.37
C ASP A 128 11.04 -12.52 -14.23
N LYS A 129 11.17 -11.93 -13.04
CA LYS A 129 11.74 -12.57 -11.84
C LYS A 129 10.71 -13.08 -10.84
N TRP A 130 9.42 -12.96 -11.13
CA TRP A 130 8.36 -13.29 -10.18
C TRP A 130 8.00 -14.77 -10.24
N ASN A 131 7.57 -15.32 -9.10
CA ASN A 131 7.01 -16.66 -9.02
C ASN A 131 5.46 -16.61 -9.11
N THR A 132 4.80 -17.78 -9.18
CA THR A 132 3.33 -17.84 -9.30
C THR A 132 2.59 -17.16 -8.16
N ASP A 133 3.12 -17.27 -6.95
CA ASP A 133 2.44 -16.83 -5.73
C ASP A 133 2.57 -15.32 -5.57
N SER A 134 3.74 -14.75 -5.88
CA SER A 134 3.95 -13.30 -5.91
C SER A 134 3.05 -12.60 -6.93
N VAL A 135 2.82 -13.20 -8.10
CA VAL A 135 1.88 -12.65 -9.09
C VAL A 135 0.45 -12.66 -8.55
N GLU A 136 0.01 -13.77 -7.94
CA GLU A 136 -1.33 -13.90 -7.36
C GLU A 136 -1.56 -12.92 -6.20
N GLU A 137 -0.60 -12.83 -5.27
CA GLU A 137 -0.65 -11.92 -4.12
C GLU A 137 -0.69 -10.45 -4.56
N PHE A 138 0.15 -10.09 -5.52
CA PHE A 138 0.17 -8.73 -6.07
C PHE A 138 -1.18 -8.37 -6.69
N LEU A 139 -1.74 -9.24 -7.53
CA LEU A 139 -3.04 -8.99 -8.16
C LEU A 139 -4.16 -8.91 -7.13
N LYS A 140 -4.17 -9.76 -6.10
CA LYS A 140 -5.15 -9.71 -5.00
C LYS A 140 -5.07 -8.39 -4.22
N THR A 141 -3.87 -7.87 -4.05
CA THR A 141 -3.62 -6.67 -3.26
C THR A 141 -3.95 -5.41 -4.06
N HIS A 142 -3.62 -5.38 -5.35
CA HIS A 142 -3.70 -4.19 -6.19
C HIS A 142 -4.91 -4.11 -7.12
N LEU A 143 -5.63 -5.20 -7.38
CA LEU A 143 -6.88 -5.14 -8.16
C LEU A 143 -8.08 -4.88 -7.25
N ILE A 144 -8.98 -4.04 -7.75
CA ILE A 144 -10.30 -3.85 -7.14
C ILE A 144 -11.10 -5.14 -7.38
N SER A 145 -11.69 -5.67 -6.31
CA SER A 145 -12.65 -6.77 -6.38
C SER A 145 -14.06 -6.21 -6.56
N GLU A 146 -14.97 -6.95 -7.21
CA GLU A 146 -16.37 -6.52 -7.46
C GLU A 146 -17.12 -6.07 -6.20
N ASN A 147 -16.64 -6.49 -5.01
CA ASN A 147 -17.20 -6.11 -3.71
C ASN A 147 -16.77 -4.70 -3.23
N GLU A 148 -15.63 -4.18 -3.70
CA GLU A 148 -15.08 -2.87 -3.33
C GLU A 148 -15.61 -1.74 -4.23
N GLU A 149 -15.98 -2.02 -5.49
CA GLU A 149 -16.55 -1.02 -6.41
C GLU A 149 -17.86 -0.40 -5.89
N ASN A 150 -18.61 -1.15 -5.07
CA ASN A 150 -19.85 -0.64 -4.47
C ASN A 150 -19.60 0.30 -3.28
N ALA A 151 -18.48 0.18 -2.55
CA ALA A 151 -18.29 0.94 -1.31
C ALA A 151 -17.99 2.43 -1.54
N ASP A 152 -17.27 2.75 -2.63
CA ASP A 152 -16.95 4.14 -2.96
C ASP A 152 -18.17 4.91 -3.50
N ASP A 153 -19.12 4.24 -4.18
CA ASP A 153 -20.39 4.82 -4.64
C ASP A 153 -21.35 5.17 -3.49
N TYR A 154 -21.30 4.43 -2.38
CA TYR A 154 -22.11 4.72 -1.18
C TYR A 154 -21.66 5.97 -0.40
N LEU A 155 -20.43 6.47 -0.62
CA LEU A 155 -19.94 7.68 0.06
C LEU A 155 -20.30 8.97 -0.69
N GLU A 156 -20.58 8.93 -2.00
CA GLU A 156 -21.00 10.11 -2.76
C GLU A 156 -22.47 10.49 -2.52
N THR A 157 -23.33 9.55 -2.11
CA THR A 157 -24.78 9.81 -1.97
C THR A 157 -25.22 10.33 -0.61
N ASN A 158 -24.32 10.38 0.39
CA ASN A 158 -24.65 10.82 1.76
C ASN A 158 -24.28 12.27 2.08
N MET A 159 -24.05 13.13 1.07
CA MET A 159 -24.04 14.58 1.26
C MET A 159 -25.44 15.15 1.05
N ILE A 160 -26.30 15.02 2.07
CA ILE A 160 -27.56 15.78 2.23
C ILE A 160 -27.50 16.55 3.54
#